data_AF-A0A518CUB1-F1
#
_entry.id   AF-A0A518CUB1-F1
#
_cell.length_a   1.000
_cell.length_b   1.000
_cell.length_c   1.000
_cell.angle_alpha   90.00
_cell.angle_beta   90.00
_cell.angle_gamma   90.00
#
_symmetry.space_group_name_H-M   'P 1'
#
loop_
_entity.id
_entity.type
_entity.pdbx_description
1 polymer ?
#
loop_
_entity_poly.entity_id
_entity_poly.type
_entity_poly.pdbx_seq_one_letter_code
_entity_poly.pdbx_strand_id
1 'polypeptide(L)'
;MSLVFRFIIFPAFERTDIKSQTFSPRSHWFIYMTTSGKIFVVIVILAGIVGLFLMARVTATHSFWIKAYEADETEMLAQRKQKFDRQLELERVNTEHDKLINRWYQTWADVNTVSNGDGSISIDAGSNQGLPAPGGNVPVVLYGFRPDPQNEGETVFVKSFKVTDVQNDRSTLTAEGYTTEEEIASWDAGNWRFWKMIPSSYFSTLSALDARRAETNFTLEIQQRSVAKQEELLTRAKKMLENRHLQLDGDPEFAGDDNLPIEIRVGYIKAIEQTQNEHLEILQEVDQLRREIKATTDEINELLTNNDELASRLPQ
;
A
#
# COMPACT_ATOMS: atom_id res chain seq x y z
N MET A 1 -38.83 10.89 -38.53
CA MET A 1 -38.51 11.46 -39.87
C MET A 1 -38.58 10.32 -40.86
N SER A 2 -39.76 10.02 -41.38
CA SER A 2 -40.31 10.51 -42.67
C SER A 2 -39.55 9.87 -43.84
N LEU A 3 -40.10 8.77 -44.40
CA LEU A 3 -40.76 8.72 -45.72
C LEU A 3 -39.77 9.05 -46.86
N VAL A 4 -39.61 8.25 -47.90
CA VAL A 4 -40.61 8.11 -48.98
C VAL A 4 -40.25 6.88 -49.82
N PHE A 5 -41.18 5.93 -49.87
CA PHE A 5 -41.32 4.95 -50.95
C PHE A 5 -41.73 5.69 -52.23
N ARG A 6 -40.91 5.69 -53.28
CA ARG A 6 -41.30 6.19 -54.60
C ARG A 6 -41.58 5.01 -55.52
N PHE A 7 -42.88 4.70 -55.60
CA PHE A 7 -43.51 3.95 -56.68
C PHE A 7 -43.10 4.55 -58.04
N ILE A 8 -42.42 3.77 -58.87
CA ILE A 8 -42.29 4.08 -60.29
C ILE A 8 -43.50 3.44 -60.98
N ILE A 9 -44.53 4.28 -61.15
CA ILE A 9 -45.67 4.03 -62.02
C ILE A 9 -45.17 4.31 -63.45
N PHE A 10 -44.97 3.26 -64.24
CA PHE A 10 -44.74 3.43 -65.68
C PHE A 10 -46.09 3.66 -66.40
N PRO A 11 -46.14 4.61 -67.33
CA PRO A 11 -47.36 5.15 -67.89
C PRO A 11 -48.08 4.16 -68.83
N ALA A 12 -49.40 4.38 -68.86
CA ALA A 12 -50.35 3.87 -69.82
C ALA A 12 -49.78 3.98 -71.24
N PHE A 13 -49.45 2.83 -71.85
CA PHE A 13 -49.23 2.75 -73.28
C PHE A 13 -50.60 2.71 -73.94
N GLU A 14 -50.91 3.81 -74.61
CA GLU A 14 -52.10 4.04 -75.41
C GLU A 14 -52.39 2.87 -76.33
N ARG A 15 -53.68 2.49 -76.31
CA ARG A 15 -54.34 1.66 -77.32
C ARG A 15 -54.09 2.28 -78.69
N THR A 16 -53.26 1.64 -79.49
CA THR A 16 -53.36 1.78 -80.93
C THR A 16 -54.59 1.00 -81.39
N ASP A 17 -55.63 1.75 -81.76
CA ASP A 17 -56.81 1.27 -82.47
C ASP A 17 -56.40 0.53 -83.74
N ILE A 18 -56.33 -0.80 -83.67
CA ILE A 18 -56.37 -1.63 -84.86
C ILE A 18 -57.84 -1.76 -85.25
N LYS A 19 -58.22 -0.92 -86.21
CA LYS A 19 -59.48 -0.98 -86.94
C LYS A 19 -59.87 -2.42 -87.24
N SER A 20 -61.08 -2.77 -86.82
CA SER A 20 -61.83 -3.94 -87.23
C SER A 20 -62.03 -3.93 -88.76
N GLN A 21 -61.13 -4.59 -89.49
CA GLN A 21 -61.45 -5.02 -90.85
C GLN A 21 -62.33 -6.25 -90.77
N THR A 22 -63.62 -6.01 -90.98
CA THR A 22 -64.60 -7.00 -91.42
C THR A 22 -64.10 -7.65 -92.72
N PHE A 23 -63.83 -8.95 -92.70
CA PHE A 23 -63.68 -9.73 -93.92
C PHE A 23 -64.72 -10.86 -93.93
N SER A 24 -65.62 -10.74 -94.89
CA SER A 24 -66.70 -11.67 -95.23
C SER A 24 -66.16 -12.99 -95.78
N PRO A 25 -67.00 -14.03 -95.86
CA PRO A 25 -66.55 -15.41 -95.93
C PRO A 25 -66.27 -15.88 -97.36
N ARG A 26 -65.46 -16.94 -97.43
CA ARG A 26 -65.49 -18.00 -98.45
C ARG A 26 -65.61 -17.54 -99.91
N SER A 27 -64.53 -17.70 -100.65
CA SER A 27 -64.56 -18.57 -101.83
C SER A 27 -63.14 -18.93 -102.27
N HIS A 28 -62.88 -20.24 -102.25
CA HIS A 28 -62.01 -20.98 -103.14
C HIS A 28 -60.77 -20.25 -103.69
N TRP A 29 -59.65 -20.37 -103.00
CA TRP A 29 -58.37 -20.60 -103.69
C TRP A 29 -57.53 -21.55 -102.83
N PHE A 30 -57.80 -22.85 -102.99
CA PHE A 30 -56.87 -23.93 -102.67
C PHE A 30 -55.68 -23.73 -103.62
N ILE A 31 -54.78 -22.81 -103.28
CA ILE A 31 -53.47 -22.75 -103.93
C ILE A 31 -52.71 -23.93 -103.38
N TYR A 32 -52.26 -24.78 -104.28
CA TYR A 32 -51.24 -25.77 -104.02
C TYR A 32 -50.07 -25.10 -103.32
N MET A 33 -50.09 -25.13 -101.99
CA MET A 33 -48.89 -25.00 -101.22
C MET A 33 -48.11 -26.26 -101.59
N THR A 34 -47.20 -26.10 -102.56
CA THR A 34 -46.27 -27.13 -102.98
C THR A 34 -45.70 -27.74 -101.71
N THR A 35 -45.49 -29.05 -101.72
CA THR A 35 -45.14 -29.83 -100.53
C THR A 35 -44.00 -29.17 -99.72
N SER A 36 -43.09 -28.46 -100.39
CA SER A 36 -42.02 -27.65 -99.81
C SER A 36 -42.49 -26.47 -98.93
N GLY A 37 -43.56 -25.75 -99.29
CA GLY A 37 -44.04 -24.58 -98.52
C GLY A 37 -44.64 -24.95 -97.16
N LYS A 38 -45.41 -26.05 -97.09
CA LYS A 38 -45.96 -26.56 -95.82
C LYS A 38 -44.84 -27.01 -94.88
N ILE A 39 -43.83 -27.66 -95.44
CA ILE A 39 -42.64 -28.09 -94.70
C ILE A 39 -41.89 -26.86 -94.16
N PHE A 40 -41.73 -25.79 -94.94
CA PHE A 40 -41.07 -24.57 -94.47
C PHE A 40 -41.82 -23.87 -93.34
N VAL A 41 -43.15 -23.76 -93.41
CA VAL A 41 -43.93 -23.15 -92.31
C VAL A 41 -43.82 -23.98 -91.03
N VAL A 42 -43.87 -25.31 -91.13
CA VAL A 42 -43.67 -26.19 -89.97
C VAL A 42 -42.26 -26.06 -89.39
N ILE A 43 -41.22 -25.94 -90.24
CA ILE A 43 -39.84 -25.71 -89.79
C ILE A 43 -39.69 -24.33 -89.13
N VAL A 44 -40.29 -23.27 -89.66
CA VAL A 44 -40.22 -21.93 -89.06
C VAL A 44 -40.95 -21.89 -87.71
N ILE A 45 -42.09 -22.56 -87.59
CA ILE A 45 -42.81 -22.67 -86.32
C ILE A 45 -41.97 -23.48 -85.32
N LEU A 46 -41.39 -24.61 -85.72
CA LEU A 46 -40.51 -25.41 -84.86
C LEU A 46 -39.25 -24.62 -84.45
N ALA A 47 -38.61 -23.90 -85.38
CA ALA A 47 -37.46 -23.06 -85.11
C ALA A 47 -37.83 -21.88 -84.19
N GLY A 48 -39.02 -21.31 -84.33
CA GLY A 48 -39.55 -20.29 -83.41
C GLY A 48 -39.77 -20.83 -82.00
N ILE A 49 -40.34 -22.04 -81.87
CA ILE A 49 -40.53 -22.71 -80.56
C ILE A 49 -39.17 -23.03 -79.92
N VAL A 50 -38.21 -23.56 -80.69
CA VAL A 50 -36.85 -23.84 -80.22
C VAL A 50 -36.12 -22.55 -79.86
N GLY A 51 -36.28 -21.48 -80.65
CA GLY A 51 -35.72 -20.16 -80.39
C GLY A 51 -36.25 -19.54 -79.10
N LEU A 52 -37.56 -19.59 -78.87
CA LEU A 52 -38.18 -19.14 -77.62
C LEU A 52 -37.70 -19.97 -76.42
N PHE A 53 -37.56 -21.29 -76.59
CA PHE A 53 -37.02 -22.15 -75.54
C PHE A 53 -35.56 -21.81 -75.20
N LEU A 54 -34.71 -21.60 -76.21
CA LEU A 54 -33.32 -21.17 -76.02
C LEU A 54 -33.24 -19.79 -75.39
N MET A 55 -34.05 -18.84 -75.85
CA MET A 55 -34.07 -17.47 -75.30
C MET A 55 -34.56 -17.46 -73.84
N ALA A 56 -35.57 -18.27 -73.50
CA ALA A 56 -36.02 -18.46 -72.13
C ALA A 56 -34.93 -19.10 -71.25
N ARG A 57 -34.16 -20.05 -71.79
CA ARG A 57 -33.03 -20.64 -71.07
C ARG A 57 -31.89 -19.66 -70.87
N VAL A 58 -31.58 -18.85 -71.89
CA VAL A 58 -30.53 -17.81 -71.82
C VAL A 58 -30.91 -16.73 -70.80
N THR A 59 -32.16 -16.25 -70.80
CA THR A 59 -32.63 -15.27 -69.80
C THR A 59 -32.69 -15.85 -68.40
N ALA A 60 -33.07 -17.13 -68.24
CA ALA A 60 -32.99 -17.83 -66.97
C ALA A 60 -31.53 -17.95 -66.47
N THR A 61 -30.58 -18.31 -67.33
CA THR A 61 -29.15 -18.33 -66.94
C THR A 61 -28.63 -16.94 -66.64
N HIS A 62 -28.97 -15.92 -67.43
CA HIS A 62 -28.51 -14.56 -67.22
C HIS A 62 -29.05 -13.97 -65.91
N SER A 63 -30.34 -14.18 -65.61
CA SER A 63 -30.92 -13.76 -64.33
C SER A 63 -30.34 -14.53 -63.14
N PHE A 64 -29.97 -15.81 -63.31
CA PHE A 64 -29.22 -16.56 -62.30
C PHE A 64 -27.82 -15.97 -62.07
N TRP A 65 -27.08 -15.63 -63.14
CA TRP A 65 -25.77 -15.01 -63.03
C TRP A 65 -25.82 -13.61 -62.40
N ILE A 66 -26.82 -12.78 -62.75
CA ILE A 66 -27.02 -11.48 -62.09
C ILE A 66 -27.31 -11.66 -60.61
N LYS A 67 -28.22 -12.58 -60.25
CA LYS A 67 -28.52 -12.84 -58.83
C LYS A 67 -27.32 -13.41 -58.07
N ALA A 68 -26.54 -14.27 -58.71
CA ALA A 68 -25.31 -14.80 -58.14
C ALA A 68 -24.27 -13.70 -57.94
N TYR A 69 -24.14 -12.77 -58.90
CA TYR A 69 -23.24 -11.62 -58.81
C TYR A 69 -23.69 -10.62 -57.74
N GLU A 70 -24.98 -10.30 -57.66
CA GLU A 70 -25.54 -9.43 -56.61
C GLU A 70 -25.34 -10.06 -55.22
N ALA A 71 -25.55 -11.37 -55.08
CA ALA A 71 -25.29 -12.09 -53.83
C ALA A 71 -23.81 -12.03 -53.45
N ASP A 72 -22.90 -12.31 -54.39
CA ASP A 72 -21.44 -12.25 -54.19
C ASP A 72 -20.97 -10.83 -53.84
N GLU A 73 -21.50 -9.79 -54.50
CA GLU A 73 -21.17 -8.39 -54.19
C GLU A 73 -21.60 -8.01 -52.78
N THR A 74 -22.81 -8.40 -52.35
CA THR A 74 -23.28 -8.14 -50.97
C THR A 74 -22.45 -8.90 -49.94
N GLU A 75 -22.04 -10.13 -50.24
CA GLU A 75 -21.18 -10.92 -49.37
C GLU A 75 -19.78 -10.31 -49.27
N MET A 76 -19.18 -9.88 -50.38
CA MET A 76 -17.88 -9.21 -50.39
C MET A 76 -17.91 -7.90 -49.60
N LEU A 77 -18.99 -7.11 -49.71
CA LEU A 77 -19.15 -5.88 -48.94
C LEU A 77 -19.28 -6.17 -47.44
N ALA A 78 -20.03 -7.20 -47.05
CA ALA A 78 -20.15 -7.64 -45.67
C ALA A 78 -18.80 -8.13 -45.11
N GLN A 79 -18.06 -8.93 -45.87
CA GLN A 79 -16.73 -9.40 -45.49
C GLN A 79 -15.71 -8.26 -45.39
N ARG A 80 -15.76 -7.27 -46.30
CA ARG A 80 -14.91 -6.06 -46.22
C ARG A 80 -15.19 -5.24 -44.97
N LYS A 81 -16.48 -5.02 -44.65
CA LYS A 81 -16.88 -4.34 -43.43
C LYS A 81 -16.39 -5.09 -42.19
N GLN A 82 -16.56 -6.41 -42.15
CA GLN A 82 -16.10 -7.23 -41.04
C GLN A 82 -14.57 -7.19 -40.88
N LYS A 83 -13.80 -7.20 -41.97
CA LYS A 83 -12.34 -7.03 -41.93
C LYS A 83 -11.94 -5.66 -41.37
N PHE A 84 -12.62 -4.60 -41.80
CA PHE A 84 -12.39 -3.25 -41.30
C PHE A 84 -12.71 -3.13 -39.81
N ASP A 85 -13.87 -3.64 -39.36
CA ASP A 85 -14.26 -3.62 -37.95
C ASP A 85 -13.27 -4.42 -37.09
N ARG A 86 -12.80 -5.57 -37.56
CA ARG A 86 -11.75 -6.36 -36.88
C ARG A 86 -10.40 -5.64 -36.86
N GLN A 87 -10.02 -4.94 -37.93
CA GLN A 87 -8.80 -4.14 -37.95
C GLN A 87 -8.88 -2.99 -36.94
N LEU A 88 -10.02 -2.31 -36.87
CA LEU A 88 -10.27 -1.25 -35.89
C LEU A 88 -10.25 -1.79 -34.45
N GLU A 89 -10.81 -2.99 -34.23
CA GLU A 89 -10.76 -3.66 -32.94
C GLU A 89 -9.33 -4.08 -32.56
N LEU A 90 -8.56 -4.62 -33.51
CA LEU A 90 -7.14 -4.93 -33.30
C LEU A 90 -6.32 -3.67 -33.01
N GLU A 91 -6.56 -2.57 -33.70
CA GLU A 91 -5.89 -1.29 -33.44
C GLU A 91 -6.26 -0.74 -32.07
N ARG A 92 -7.54 -0.83 -31.65
CA ARG A 92 -7.98 -0.46 -30.30
C ARG A 92 -7.35 -1.36 -29.24
N VAL A 93 -7.36 -2.67 -29.43
CA VAL A 93 -6.78 -3.65 -28.51
C VAL A 93 -5.27 -3.48 -28.44
N ASN A 94 -4.56 -3.25 -29.55
CA ASN A 94 -3.14 -2.94 -29.55
C ASN A 94 -2.86 -1.60 -28.86
N THR A 95 -3.68 -0.58 -29.09
CA THR A 95 -3.53 0.71 -28.39
C THR A 95 -3.80 0.57 -26.89
N GLU A 96 -4.76 -0.26 -26.46
CA GLU A 96 -5.01 -0.56 -25.04
C GLU A 96 -3.91 -1.45 -24.46
N HIS A 97 -3.43 -2.42 -25.21
CA HIS A 97 -2.33 -3.31 -24.85
C HIS A 97 -1.03 -2.51 -24.70
N ASP A 98 -0.73 -1.59 -25.61
CA ASP A 98 0.40 -0.65 -25.53
C ASP A 98 0.23 0.32 -24.36
N LYS A 99 -0.99 0.78 -24.08
CA LYS A 99 -1.29 1.57 -22.86
C LYS A 99 -1.14 0.76 -21.57
N LEU A 100 -1.30 -0.56 -21.61
CA LEU A 100 -1.16 -1.47 -20.47
C LEU A 100 0.29 -1.95 -20.29
N ILE A 101 1.02 -2.20 -21.39
CA ILE A 101 2.45 -2.54 -21.41
C ILE A 101 3.29 -1.30 -21.06
N ASN A 102 3.01 -0.15 -21.68
CA ASN A 102 3.73 1.11 -21.39
C ASN A 102 3.20 1.84 -20.14
N ARG A 103 2.26 1.24 -19.38
CA ARG A 103 1.89 1.70 -18.03
C ARG A 103 2.94 1.35 -16.98
N TRP A 104 3.91 0.52 -17.32
CA TRP A 104 5.21 0.49 -16.67
C TRP A 104 5.98 1.68 -17.22
N TYR A 105 5.83 2.83 -16.56
CA TYR A 105 6.60 4.03 -16.89
C TYR A 105 8.08 3.72 -17.02
N GLN A 106 8.78 4.49 -17.85
CA GLN A 106 10.22 4.51 -18.08
C GLN A 106 11.00 3.83 -16.95
N THR A 107 11.54 2.67 -17.28
CA THR A 107 12.37 1.87 -16.39
C THR A 107 13.81 2.05 -16.81
N TRP A 108 14.69 2.27 -15.85
CA TRP A 108 16.13 2.21 -16.07
C TRP A 108 16.62 0.92 -15.43
N ALA A 109 16.96 -0.05 -16.27
CA ALA A 109 17.57 -1.30 -15.82
C ALA A 109 19.08 -1.09 -15.69
N ASP A 110 19.68 -1.77 -14.71
CA ASP A 110 21.12 -1.87 -14.51
C ASP A 110 21.84 -0.52 -14.44
N VAL A 111 21.27 0.43 -13.71
CA VAL A 111 21.87 1.74 -13.46
C VAL A 111 22.88 1.62 -12.34
N ASN A 112 24.14 1.89 -12.65
CA ASN A 112 25.19 1.96 -11.65
C ASN A 112 24.84 3.06 -10.63
N THR A 113 24.72 2.65 -9.37
CA THR A 113 24.27 3.46 -8.25
C THR A 113 25.32 3.44 -7.16
N VAL A 114 25.62 4.62 -6.62
CA VAL A 114 26.56 4.80 -5.52
C VAL A 114 25.86 5.57 -4.40
N SER A 115 25.93 5.05 -3.17
CA SER A 115 25.42 5.75 -1.99
C SER A 115 26.41 6.84 -1.55
N ASN A 116 25.92 8.04 -1.27
CA ASN A 116 26.72 9.16 -0.78
C ASN A 116 26.81 9.20 0.76
N GLY A 117 26.10 8.31 1.46
CA GLY A 117 26.13 8.20 2.92
C GLY A 117 25.31 9.25 3.69
N ASP A 118 24.68 10.21 3.00
CA ASP A 118 23.90 11.31 3.58
C ASP A 118 22.39 11.16 3.32
N GLY A 119 21.94 9.98 2.89
CA GLY A 119 20.57 9.77 2.43
C GLY A 119 20.34 10.14 0.95
N SER A 120 21.40 10.49 0.22
CA SER A 120 21.39 10.63 -1.23
C SER A 120 22.14 9.50 -1.94
N ILE A 121 21.75 9.26 -3.18
CA ILE A 121 22.40 8.32 -4.09
C ILE A 121 22.72 9.03 -5.40
N SER A 122 23.84 8.66 -6.00
CA SER A 122 24.22 9.11 -7.34
C SER A 122 24.05 7.95 -8.32
N ILE A 123 23.40 8.23 -9.44
CA ILE A 123 23.07 7.25 -10.47
C ILE A 123 23.69 7.65 -11.81
N ASP A 124 24.24 6.69 -12.55
CA ASP A 124 24.74 6.91 -13.91
C ASP A 124 23.61 6.88 -14.95
N ALA A 125 22.56 7.67 -14.68
CA ALA A 125 21.55 8.04 -15.64
C ALA A 125 21.24 9.52 -15.45
N GLY A 126 21.13 10.26 -16.55
CA GLY A 126 20.89 11.69 -16.62
C GLY A 126 19.83 12.06 -17.65
N SER A 127 19.86 13.31 -18.11
CA SER A 127 18.92 13.85 -19.09
C SER A 127 18.99 13.11 -20.43
N ASN A 128 20.16 12.61 -20.84
CA ASN A 128 20.33 11.83 -22.07
C ASN A 128 19.56 10.49 -22.01
N GLN A 129 19.44 9.91 -20.82
CA GLN A 129 18.69 8.69 -20.55
C GLN A 129 17.21 8.97 -20.24
N GLY A 130 16.77 10.23 -20.47
CA GLY A 130 15.40 10.67 -20.36
C GLY A 130 14.94 10.93 -18.93
N LEU A 131 15.83 11.17 -17.97
CA LEU A 131 15.44 11.65 -16.65
C LEU A 131 14.96 13.11 -16.75
N PRO A 132 13.75 13.42 -16.27
CA PRO A 132 13.24 14.79 -16.30
C PRO A 132 14.02 15.67 -15.33
N ALA A 133 14.35 16.88 -15.77
CA ALA A 133 15.06 17.87 -14.95
C ALA A 133 14.26 18.21 -13.66
N PRO A 134 14.96 18.42 -12.53
CA PRO A 134 14.34 18.88 -11.31
C PRO A 134 13.86 20.33 -11.49
N GLY A 135 12.64 20.66 -11.03
CA GLY A 135 12.13 22.05 -11.07
C GLY A 135 10.71 22.24 -11.62
N GLY A 136 10.04 21.20 -12.09
CA GLY A 136 8.60 21.26 -12.36
C GLY A 136 7.77 21.40 -11.07
N ASN A 137 6.50 21.81 -11.20
CA ASN A 137 5.54 21.88 -10.08
C ASN A 137 5.30 20.53 -9.37
N VAL A 138 5.68 19.42 -9.98
CA VAL A 138 5.55 18.07 -9.44
C VAL A 138 6.95 17.48 -9.25
N PRO A 139 7.33 17.08 -8.03
CA PRO A 139 8.62 16.43 -7.80
C PRO A 139 8.67 15.12 -8.56
N VAL A 140 9.80 14.85 -9.21
CA VAL A 140 10.04 13.58 -9.89
C VAL A 140 10.53 12.60 -8.85
N VAL A 141 9.74 11.56 -8.60
CA VAL A 141 10.07 10.47 -7.68
C VAL A 141 10.38 9.22 -8.49
N LEU A 142 11.48 8.57 -8.15
CA LEU A 142 11.92 7.30 -8.68
C LEU A 142 11.92 6.26 -7.58
N TYR A 143 11.56 5.03 -7.92
CA TYR A 143 11.52 3.91 -7.00
C TYR A 143 12.70 3.01 -7.31
N GLY A 144 13.61 2.86 -6.35
CA GLY A 144 14.85 2.09 -6.49
C GLY A 144 14.67 0.64 -6.06
N PHE A 145 15.13 -0.27 -6.90
CA PHE A 145 15.13 -1.71 -6.67
C PHE A 145 16.56 -2.24 -6.84
N ARG A 146 17.05 -2.96 -5.84
CA ARG A 146 18.38 -3.58 -5.87
C ARG A 146 18.23 -5.08 -6.12
N PRO A 147 19.12 -5.74 -6.87
CA PRO A 147 19.17 -7.20 -6.90
C PRO A 147 19.35 -7.78 -5.49
N ASP A 148 18.61 -8.85 -5.17
CA ASP A 148 18.77 -9.55 -3.89
C ASP A 148 20.12 -10.30 -3.88
N PRO A 149 21.01 -10.05 -2.91
CA PRO A 149 22.25 -10.81 -2.79
C PRO A 149 22.05 -12.29 -2.45
N GLN A 150 20.88 -12.67 -1.90
CA GLN A 150 20.59 -14.05 -1.48
C GLN A 150 19.89 -14.87 -2.58
N ASN A 151 19.11 -14.21 -3.44
CA ASN A 151 18.33 -14.85 -4.50
C ASN A 151 18.67 -14.25 -5.87
N GLU A 152 19.47 -14.97 -6.66
CA GLU A 152 19.82 -14.53 -8.02
C GLU A 152 18.56 -14.34 -8.88
N GLY A 153 18.36 -13.10 -9.36
CA GLY A 153 17.26 -12.72 -10.25
C GLY A 153 16.06 -12.08 -9.55
N GLU A 154 16.01 -12.07 -8.22
CA GLU A 154 15.01 -11.29 -7.47
C GLU A 154 15.50 -9.86 -7.23
N THR A 155 14.57 -8.91 -7.16
CA THR A 155 14.87 -7.51 -6.85
C THR A 155 14.10 -7.08 -5.61
N VAL A 156 14.81 -6.49 -4.66
CA VAL A 156 14.25 -5.94 -3.42
C VAL A 156 14.03 -4.45 -3.58
N PHE A 157 12.83 -3.98 -3.21
CA PHE A 157 12.55 -2.56 -3.13
C PHE A 157 13.38 -1.93 -2.01
N VAL A 158 14.16 -0.92 -2.34
CA VAL A 158 15.00 -0.21 -1.36
C VAL A 158 14.23 0.99 -0.83
N LYS A 159 13.91 1.95 -1.69
CA LYS A 159 13.20 3.18 -1.30
C LYS A 159 12.70 3.97 -2.51
N SER A 160 11.84 4.96 -2.25
CA SER A 160 11.57 6.05 -3.17
C SER A 160 12.59 7.18 -2.99
N PHE A 161 13.01 7.78 -4.11
CA PHE A 161 13.99 8.84 -4.17
C PHE A 161 13.48 9.97 -5.04
N LYS A 162 13.58 11.20 -4.54
CA LYS A 162 13.30 12.41 -5.29
C LYS A 162 14.54 12.84 -6.06
N VAL A 163 14.37 13.11 -7.35
CA VAL A 163 15.44 13.66 -8.20
C VAL A 163 15.78 15.08 -7.75
N THR A 164 17.04 15.34 -7.38
CA THR A 164 17.50 16.65 -6.89
C THR A 164 18.40 17.38 -7.87
N ASP A 165 19.31 16.67 -8.54
CA ASP A 165 20.16 17.21 -9.61
C ASP A 165 20.17 16.24 -10.79
N VAL A 166 20.13 16.77 -12.02
CA VAL A 166 20.20 15.99 -13.26
C VAL A 166 21.23 16.62 -14.18
N GLN A 167 22.30 15.87 -14.43
CA GLN A 167 23.32 16.18 -15.43
C GLN A 167 23.07 15.32 -16.68
N ASN A 168 23.94 15.42 -17.69
CA ASN A 168 23.74 14.74 -18.96
C ASN A 168 23.71 13.21 -18.81
N ASP A 169 24.64 12.64 -18.03
CA ASP A 169 24.81 11.19 -17.87
C ASP A 169 24.77 10.72 -16.40
N ARG A 170 24.57 11.65 -15.46
CA ARG A 170 24.51 11.37 -14.03
C ARG A 170 23.43 12.19 -13.36
N SER A 171 22.78 11.63 -12.35
CA SER A 171 21.82 12.35 -11.52
C SER A 171 22.07 12.05 -10.05
N THR A 172 21.69 12.99 -9.20
CA THR A 172 21.66 12.82 -7.75
C THR A 172 20.20 12.73 -7.32
N LEU A 173 19.91 11.73 -6.49
CA LEU A 173 18.58 11.47 -5.94
C LEU A 173 18.68 11.50 -4.41
N THR A 174 17.66 12.05 -3.76
CA THR A 174 17.57 12.08 -2.29
C THR A 174 16.39 11.23 -1.84
N ALA A 175 16.59 10.38 -0.82
CA ALA A 175 15.53 9.52 -0.33
C ALA A 175 14.31 10.32 0.14
N GLU A 176 13.12 9.81 -0.17
CA GLU A 176 11.86 10.39 0.27
C GLU A 176 11.45 9.80 1.62
N GLY A 177 10.93 10.66 2.50
CA GLY A 177 10.50 10.26 3.84
C GLY A 177 11.64 10.09 4.84
N TYR A 178 11.30 9.54 6.00
CA TYR A 178 12.26 9.31 7.09
C TYR A 178 13.19 8.13 6.75
N THR A 179 14.49 8.32 6.87
CA THR A 179 15.52 7.32 6.59
C THR A 179 16.44 7.17 7.81
N THR A 180 16.67 5.94 8.25
CA THR A 180 17.57 5.64 9.37
C THR A 180 19.01 5.45 8.90
N GLU A 181 19.99 5.71 9.77
CA GLU A 181 21.41 5.51 9.45
C GLU A 181 21.72 4.06 9.06
N GLU A 182 21.11 3.08 9.73
CA GLU A 182 21.20 1.66 9.39
C GLU A 182 20.68 1.36 7.97
N GLU A 183 19.65 2.07 7.53
CA GLU A 183 19.08 1.90 6.19
C GLU A 183 20.02 2.50 5.15
N ILE A 184 20.60 3.68 5.40
CA ILE A 184 21.60 4.29 4.53
C ILE A 184 22.84 3.40 4.41
N ALA A 185 23.29 2.81 5.53
CA ALA A 185 24.41 1.89 5.57
C ALA A 185 24.15 0.60 4.78
N SER A 186 22.88 0.22 4.61
CA SER A 186 22.49 -0.96 3.82
C SER A 186 22.49 -0.71 2.30
N TRP A 187 22.64 0.53 1.84
CA TRP A 187 22.60 0.89 0.42
C TRP A 187 23.96 0.62 -0.26
N ASP A 188 24.16 -0.63 -0.64
CA ASP A 188 25.37 -1.04 -1.36
C ASP A 188 25.41 -0.46 -2.78
N ALA A 189 26.62 -0.06 -3.20
CA ALA A 189 26.86 0.33 -4.57
C ALA A 189 26.64 -0.85 -5.53
N GLY A 190 26.05 -0.59 -6.70
CA GLY A 190 25.82 -1.61 -7.70
C GLY A 190 24.79 -1.23 -8.75
N ASN A 191 24.43 -2.19 -9.58
CA ASN A 191 23.46 -2.00 -10.66
C ASN A 191 22.04 -2.12 -10.11
N TRP A 192 21.37 -0.99 -9.95
CA TRP A 192 20.00 -0.92 -9.47
C TRP A 192 19.05 -0.71 -10.63
N ARG A 193 17.80 -1.10 -10.42
CA ARG A 193 16.71 -0.83 -11.34
C ARG A 193 15.86 0.29 -10.78
N PHE A 194 15.59 1.31 -11.59
CA PHE A 194 14.73 2.42 -11.19
C PHE A 194 13.44 2.42 -12.00
N TRP A 195 12.33 2.63 -11.33
CA TRP A 195 11.02 2.81 -11.95
C TRP A 195 10.49 4.20 -11.64
N LYS A 196 9.93 4.87 -12.64
CA LYS A 196 9.29 6.18 -12.44
C LYS A 196 7.92 6.08 -11.75
N MET A 197 7.26 4.93 -11.83
CA MET A 197 5.96 4.73 -11.19
C MET A 197 5.79 3.27 -10.76
N ILE A 198 5.28 3.05 -9.55
CA ILE A 198 4.77 1.76 -9.09
C ILE A 198 3.25 1.72 -9.39
N PRO A 199 2.67 0.58 -9.83
CA PRO A 199 1.24 0.49 -10.06
C PRO A 199 0.44 0.96 -8.84
N SER A 200 -0.62 1.75 -9.09
CA SER A 200 -1.43 2.37 -8.02
C SER A 200 -2.00 1.38 -7.02
N SER A 201 -2.18 0.11 -7.42
CA SER A 201 -2.61 -0.98 -6.54
C SER A 201 -1.68 -1.23 -5.36
N TYR A 202 -0.37 -0.98 -5.52
CA TYR A 202 0.63 -1.20 -4.47
C TYR A 202 0.91 0.04 -3.64
N PHE A 203 0.56 1.24 -4.14
CA PHE A 203 0.85 2.50 -3.46
C PHE A 203 0.17 2.59 -2.08
N SER A 204 -1.11 2.18 -1.99
CA SER A 204 -1.83 2.14 -0.70
C SER A 204 -1.15 1.19 0.29
N THR A 205 -0.66 0.04 -0.18
CA THR A 205 0.03 -0.94 0.65
C THR A 205 1.38 -0.42 1.14
N LEU A 206 2.18 0.16 0.25
CA LEU A 206 3.48 0.77 0.61
C LEU A 206 3.28 1.92 1.59
N SER A 207 2.34 2.84 1.32
CA SER A 207 2.04 3.95 2.23
C SER A 207 1.57 3.48 3.61
N ALA A 208 0.80 2.38 3.67
CA ALA A 208 0.34 1.80 4.93
C ALA A 208 1.49 1.12 5.69
N LEU A 209 2.42 0.46 4.97
CA LEU A 209 3.63 -0.12 5.56
C LEU A 209 4.56 0.97 6.11
N ASP A 210 4.75 2.07 5.38
CA ASP A 210 5.55 3.21 5.84
C ASP A 210 4.93 3.89 7.06
N ALA A 211 3.61 4.12 7.04
CA ALA A 211 2.89 4.65 8.19
C ALA A 211 3.03 3.74 9.43
N ARG A 212 2.89 2.42 9.24
CA ARG A 212 3.06 1.43 10.31
C ARG A 212 4.50 1.37 10.82
N ARG A 213 5.50 1.50 9.94
CA ARG A 213 6.91 1.57 10.32
C ARG A 213 7.19 2.83 11.16
N ALA A 214 6.66 3.98 10.75
CA ALA A 214 6.78 5.22 11.49
C ALA A 214 6.12 5.12 12.89
N GLU A 215 4.91 4.56 12.98
CA GLU A 215 4.23 4.32 14.25
C GLU A 215 5.01 3.37 15.18
N THR A 216 5.58 2.31 14.62
CA THR A 216 6.38 1.34 15.37
C THR A 216 7.66 2.00 15.91
N ASN A 217 8.35 2.80 15.09
CA ASN A 217 9.54 3.53 15.52
C ASN A 217 9.23 4.54 16.63
N PHE A 218 8.13 5.28 16.49
CA PHE A 218 7.68 6.21 17.53
C PHE A 218 7.36 5.49 18.85
N THR A 219 6.69 4.34 18.76
CA THR A 219 6.40 3.50 19.93
C THR A 219 7.67 2.99 20.60
N LEU A 220 8.63 2.53 19.80
CA LEU A 220 9.94 2.07 20.28
C LEU A 220 10.68 3.18 21.03
N GLU A 221 10.69 4.40 20.48
CA GLU A 221 11.33 5.55 21.12
C GLU A 221 10.67 5.89 22.48
N ILE A 222 9.33 5.87 22.56
CA ILE A 222 8.61 6.06 23.82
C ILE A 222 9.00 4.99 24.84
N GLN A 223 9.06 3.73 24.41
CA GLN A 223 9.44 2.61 25.29
C GLN A 223 10.87 2.76 25.80
N GLN A 224 11.83 3.10 24.94
CA GLN A 224 13.22 3.36 25.33
C GLN A 224 13.33 4.48 26.36
N ARG A 225 12.63 5.61 26.15
CA ARG A 225 12.56 6.71 27.12
C ARG A 225 11.96 6.28 28.45
N SER A 226 10.94 5.41 28.41
CA SER A 226 10.32 4.85 29.63
C SER A 226 11.30 3.97 30.41
N VAL A 227 12.02 3.09 29.73
CA VAL A 227 13.05 2.22 30.34
C VAL A 227 14.14 3.05 30.99
N ALA A 228 14.71 4.03 30.28
CA ALA A 228 15.74 4.92 30.84
C ALA A 228 15.25 5.65 32.10
N LYS A 229 13.99 6.11 32.12
CA LYS A 229 13.39 6.73 33.31
C LYS A 229 13.20 5.75 34.46
N GLN A 230 12.82 4.51 34.19
CA GLN A 230 12.70 3.46 35.21
C GLN A 230 14.07 3.12 35.81
N GLU A 231 15.12 3.05 35.00
CA GLU A 231 16.49 2.83 35.47
C GLU A 231 16.99 3.97 36.36
N GLU A 232 16.67 5.23 36.02
CA GLU A 232 16.97 6.39 36.86
C GLU A 232 16.27 6.28 38.22
N LEU A 233 14.97 5.97 38.22
CA LEU A 233 14.17 5.82 39.44
C LEU A 233 14.67 4.65 40.30
N LEU A 234 15.04 3.53 39.67
CA LEU A 234 15.59 2.36 40.35
C LEU A 234 16.92 2.71 41.02
N THR A 235 17.79 3.44 40.32
CA THR A 235 19.08 3.91 40.87
C THR A 235 18.86 4.84 42.07
N ARG A 236 17.92 5.78 41.98
CA ARG A 236 17.55 6.65 43.11
C ARG A 236 16.97 5.86 44.28
N ALA A 237 16.11 4.89 44.02
CA ALA A 237 15.51 4.04 45.04
C ALA A 237 16.57 3.17 45.76
N LYS A 238 17.53 2.59 45.02
CA LYS A 238 18.66 1.87 45.60
C LYS A 238 19.49 2.75 46.52
N LYS A 239 19.83 3.97 46.07
CA LYS A 239 20.57 4.93 46.91
C LYS A 239 19.79 5.33 48.17
N MET A 240 18.47 5.52 48.07
CA MET A 240 17.64 5.79 49.24
C MET A 240 17.58 4.61 50.21
N LEU A 241 17.51 3.38 49.69
CA LEU A 241 17.53 2.16 50.49
C LEU A 241 18.86 2.00 51.21
N GLU A 242 19.98 2.21 50.50
CA GLU A 242 21.33 2.19 51.08
C GLU A 242 21.48 3.24 52.17
N ASN A 243 21.07 4.48 51.93
CA ASN A 243 21.07 5.53 52.95
C ASN A 243 20.24 5.16 54.18
N ARG A 244 19.10 4.48 54.00
CA ARG A 244 18.28 4.00 55.14
C ARG A 244 18.97 2.89 55.90
N HIS A 245 19.64 1.96 55.22
CA HIS A 245 20.45 0.94 55.88
C HIS A 245 21.58 1.57 56.69
N LEU A 246 22.31 2.53 56.12
CA LEU A 246 23.36 3.26 56.84
C LEU A 246 22.80 4.01 58.06
N GLN A 247 21.61 4.61 57.96
CA GLN A 247 20.96 5.25 59.10
C GLN A 247 20.57 4.25 60.20
N LEU A 248 20.07 3.07 59.84
CA LEU A 248 19.61 2.07 60.81
C LEU A 248 20.77 1.33 61.49
N ASP A 249 21.74 0.88 60.70
CA ASP A 249 22.84 0.02 61.11
C ASP A 249 24.11 0.80 61.51
N GLY A 250 24.16 2.10 61.16
CA GLY A 250 25.31 2.98 61.35
C GLY A 250 26.21 2.99 60.13
N ASP A 251 26.86 4.13 59.91
CA ASP A 251 27.86 4.25 58.86
C ASP A 251 29.25 3.88 59.41
N PRO A 252 29.91 2.83 58.88
CA PRO A 252 31.23 2.42 59.35
C PRO A 252 32.30 3.51 59.14
N GLU A 253 32.09 4.48 58.24
CA GLU A 253 33.01 5.60 58.03
C GLU A 253 33.04 6.56 59.24
N PHE A 254 31.90 6.74 59.90
CA PHE A 254 31.74 7.68 61.03
C PHE A 254 31.80 7.00 62.41
N ALA A 255 32.02 5.69 62.46
CA ALA A 255 32.01 4.92 63.70
C ALA A 255 33.05 5.39 64.75
N GLY A 256 34.13 6.04 64.32
CA GLY A 256 35.22 6.53 65.19
C GLY A 256 35.20 8.04 65.49
N ASP A 257 34.24 8.80 64.97
CA ASP A 257 34.18 10.26 65.20
C ASP A 257 33.30 10.58 66.42
N ASP A 258 33.95 10.83 67.55
CA ASP A 258 33.26 11.11 68.82
C ASP A 258 32.47 12.44 68.83
N ASN A 259 32.70 13.33 67.87
CA ASN A 259 31.95 14.58 67.79
C ASN A 259 30.59 14.44 67.11
N LEU A 260 30.31 13.30 66.46
CA LEU A 260 29.04 13.06 65.80
C LEU A 260 28.02 12.44 66.77
N PRO A 261 26.71 12.77 66.60
CA PRO A 261 25.64 12.11 67.33
C PRO A 261 25.71 10.58 67.21
N ILE A 262 25.40 9.89 68.31
CA ILE A 262 25.57 8.44 68.43
C ILE A 262 24.76 7.67 67.39
N GLU A 263 23.60 8.22 66.98
CA GLU A 263 22.72 7.67 65.96
C GLU A 263 23.39 7.58 64.59
N ILE A 264 24.30 8.50 64.29
CA ILE A 264 25.04 8.51 63.01
C ILE A 264 26.21 7.52 63.05
N ARG A 265 26.85 7.36 64.21
CA ARG A 265 28.05 6.51 64.37
C ARG A 265 27.74 5.02 64.43
N VAL A 266 26.76 4.64 65.26
CA VAL A 266 26.42 3.23 65.51
C VAL A 266 25.05 2.83 64.95
N GLY A 267 24.30 3.79 64.40
CA GLY A 267 22.97 3.58 63.85
C GLY A 267 21.88 3.77 64.89
N TYR A 268 20.67 4.09 64.41
CA TYR A 268 19.51 4.30 65.28
C TYR A 268 19.18 3.08 66.14
N ILE A 269 19.38 1.86 65.63
CA ILE A 269 19.03 0.64 66.37
C ILE A 269 19.87 0.51 67.64
N LYS A 270 21.20 0.62 67.50
CA LYS A 270 22.12 0.53 68.64
C LYS A 270 22.03 1.73 69.56
N ALA A 271 21.80 2.92 69.01
CA ALA A 271 21.57 4.12 69.82
C ALA A 271 20.36 3.94 70.75
N ILE A 272 19.24 3.44 70.23
CA ILE A 272 18.04 3.15 71.04
C ILE A 272 18.35 2.10 72.11
N GLU A 273 19.05 1.02 71.76
CA GLU A 273 19.44 -0.03 72.72
C GLU A 273 20.29 0.54 73.87
N GLN A 274 21.27 1.38 73.54
CA GLN A 274 22.10 2.04 74.53
C GLN A 274 21.28 2.98 75.43
N THR A 275 20.43 3.84 74.86
CA THR A 275 19.57 4.73 75.66
C THR A 275 18.60 3.96 76.55
N GLN A 276 18.12 2.80 76.10
CA GLN A 276 17.28 1.93 76.93
C GLN A 276 18.06 1.33 78.11
N ASN A 277 19.30 0.90 77.88
CA ASN A 277 20.16 0.40 78.95
C ASN A 277 20.48 1.48 79.98
N GLU A 278 20.84 2.69 79.54
CA GLU A 278 21.06 3.85 80.41
C GLU A 278 19.80 4.17 81.24
N HIS A 279 18.62 4.13 80.61
CA HIS A 279 17.36 4.34 81.30
C HIS A 279 17.06 3.25 82.34
N LEU A 280 17.39 1.98 82.06
CA LEU A 280 17.23 0.88 83.01
C LEU A 280 18.14 1.02 84.22
N GLU A 281 19.40 1.46 84.02
CA GLU A 281 20.34 1.75 85.11
C GLU A 281 19.81 2.86 86.01
N ILE A 282 19.32 3.97 85.43
CA ILE A 282 18.72 5.07 86.19
C ILE A 282 17.49 4.59 86.97
N LEU A 283 16.62 3.77 86.37
CA LEU A 283 15.45 3.22 87.07
C LEU A 283 15.86 2.33 88.25
N GLN A 284 16.92 1.54 88.10
CA GLN A 284 17.45 0.70 89.17
C GLN A 284 17.99 1.55 90.33
N GLU A 285 18.72 2.63 90.03
CA GLU A 285 19.22 3.58 91.03
C GLU A 285 18.07 4.28 91.77
N VAL A 286 17.04 4.74 91.04
CA VAL A 286 15.84 5.35 91.63
C VAL A 286 15.12 4.38 92.55
N ASP A 287 14.99 3.11 92.15
CA ASP A 287 14.36 2.08 92.99
C ASP A 287 15.20 1.75 94.23
N GLN A 288 16.53 1.76 94.13
CA GLN A 288 17.40 1.62 95.29
C GLN A 288 17.23 2.80 96.26
N LEU A 289 17.28 4.03 95.76
CA LEU A 289 17.05 5.24 96.57
C LEU A 289 15.66 5.22 97.24
N ARG A 290 14.62 4.76 96.54
CA ARG A 290 13.28 4.59 97.13
C ARG A 290 13.28 3.59 98.28
N ARG A 291 14.00 2.47 98.15
CA ARG A 291 14.14 1.48 99.24
C ARG A 291 14.91 2.06 100.43
N GLU A 292 15.97 2.83 100.19
CA GLU A 292 16.76 3.50 101.23
C GLU A 292 15.93 4.57 101.98
N ILE A 293 15.18 5.40 101.25
CA ILE A 293 14.27 6.38 101.84
C ILE A 293 13.20 5.68 102.68
N LYS A 294 12.60 4.60 102.14
CA LYS A 294 11.60 3.82 102.88
C LYS A 294 12.19 3.24 104.16
N ALA A 295 13.35 2.58 104.09
CA ALA A 295 14.02 1.98 105.25
C ALA A 295 14.33 3.04 106.32
N THR A 296 14.87 4.20 105.92
CA THR A 296 15.14 5.32 106.83
C THR A 296 13.85 5.86 107.47
N THR A 297 12.77 5.95 106.69
CA THR A 297 11.46 6.41 107.19
C THR A 297 10.86 5.42 108.19
N ASP A 298 10.94 4.12 107.89
CA ASP A 298 10.47 3.06 108.78
C ASP A 298 11.28 3.06 110.10
N GLU A 299 12.60 3.26 110.04
CA GLU A 299 13.47 3.42 111.22
C GLU A 299 13.11 4.66 112.06
N ILE A 300 12.86 5.81 111.42
CA ILE A 300 12.40 7.02 112.13
C ILE A 300 11.06 6.76 112.83
N ASN A 301 10.12 6.09 112.16
CA ASN A 301 8.82 5.75 112.75
C ASN A 301 8.97 4.79 113.94
N GLU A 302 9.88 3.81 113.84
CA GLU A 302 10.22 2.90 114.94
C GLU A 302 10.85 3.67 116.13
N LEU A 303 11.77 4.60 115.86
CA LEU A 303 12.37 5.44 116.91
C LEU A 303 11.34 6.37 117.58
N LEU A 304 10.42 6.95 116.81
CA LEU A 304 9.35 7.79 117.34
C LEU A 304 8.40 6.99 118.23
N THR A 305 7.96 5.82 117.77
CA THR A 305 7.10 4.92 118.57
C THR A 305 7.79 4.46 119.86
N ASN A 306 9.08 4.08 119.78
CA ASN A 306 9.88 3.75 120.96
C ASN A 306 10.03 4.94 121.93
N ASN A 307 10.21 6.16 121.42
CA ASN A 307 10.30 7.36 122.24
C ASN A 307 8.97 7.67 122.95
N ASP A 308 7.85 7.59 122.24
CA ASP A 308 6.50 7.73 122.83
C ASP A 308 6.26 6.69 123.94
N GLU A 309 6.69 5.44 123.71
CA GLU A 309 6.66 4.39 124.74
C GLU A 309 7.55 4.70 125.95
N LEU A 310 8.74 5.25 125.76
CA LEU A 310 9.62 5.65 126.86
C LEU A 310 9.09 6.86 127.62
N ALA A 311 8.56 7.86 126.91
CA ALA A 311 7.96 9.06 127.49
C ALA A 311 6.74 8.72 128.35
N SER A 312 5.91 7.77 127.93
CA SER A 312 4.78 7.27 128.72
C SER A 312 5.18 6.46 129.97
N ARG A 313 6.46 6.05 130.08
CA ARG A 313 7.01 5.33 131.26
C ARG A 313 7.72 6.24 132.26
N LEU A 314 7.88 7.54 131.97
CA LEU A 314 8.44 8.49 132.94
C LEU A 314 7.37 8.90 133.97
N PRO A 315 7.69 8.90 135.29
CA PRO A 315 6.75 9.35 136.31
C PRO A 315 6.48 10.86 136.16
N GLN A 316 5.20 11.24 136.22
CA GLN A 316 4.75 12.64 136.28
C GLN A 316 5.12 13.30 137.61
#